data_AF-A0A962Z0N5-F1
#
_entry.id   AF-A0A962Z0N5-F1
#
_cell.length_a   1.000
_cell.length_b   1.000
_cell.length_c   1.000
_cell.angle_alpha   90.00
_cell.angle_beta   90.00
_cell.angle_gamma   90.00
#
_symmetry.space_group_name_H-M   'P 1'
#
loop_
_entity.id
_entity.type
_entity.pdbx_description
1 polymer ?
#
loop_
_entity_poly.entity_id
_entity_poly.type
_entity_poly.pdbx_seq_one_letter_code
_entity_poly.pdbx_strand_id
1 'polypeptide(L)'
;VLEVTRRKEETKAQYLQRVLETGSVRAKILKCADRISNLTDLHRDTHPNHKITDYLAQTEQFILPMAREVNANMVIELTDLIAKRRKILAVWGLPWLYVLKMWLSRRVRV
;
A
#
# COMPACT_ATOMS: atom_id res chain seq x y z
N VAL A 1 0.17 -17.02 16.33
CA VAL A 1 -0.71 -16.74 15.17
C VAL A 1 -1.98 -15.99 15.57
N LEU A 2 -2.60 -16.28 16.72
CA LEU A 2 -3.88 -15.66 17.14
C LEU A 2 -3.89 -14.12 17.15
N GLU A 3 -2.80 -13.47 17.56
CA GLU A 3 -2.68 -12.00 17.57
C GLU A 3 -2.92 -11.37 16.19
N VAL A 4 -2.46 -12.05 15.14
CA VAL A 4 -2.58 -11.63 13.73
C VAL A 4 -3.72 -12.33 13.01
N THR A 5 -4.71 -12.86 13.73
CA THR A 5 -5.95 -13.37 13.14
C THR A 5 -7.07 -12.35 13.35
N ARG A 6 -7.84 -12.09 12.28
CA ARG A 6 -9.04 -11.23 12.37
C ARG A 6 -10.17 -11.99 13.06
N ARG A 7 -10.77 -11.38 14.09
CA ARG A 7 -11.94 -11.89 14.80
C ARG A 7 -13.22 -11.64 13.97
N LYS A 8 -14.32 -12.36 14.25
CA LYS A 8 -15.53 -12.29 13.39
C LYS A 8 -16.28 -10.97 13.53
N GLU A 9 -16.11 -10.31 14.66
CA GLU A 9 -16.86 -9.16 15.15
C GLU A 9 -16.15 -7.85 14.80
N GLU A 10 -14.87 -7.92 14.40
CA GLU A 10 -14.07 -6.75 14.05
C GLU A 10 -14.02 -6.52 12.54
N THR A 11 -14.17 -5.25 12.16
CA THR A 11 -13.83 -4.79 10.81
C THR A 11 -12.34 -4.93 10.56
N LYS A 12 -11.93 -4.89 9.28
CA LYS A 12 -10.50 -4.94 8.93
C LYS A 12 -9.71 -3.78 9.55
N ALA A 13 -10.29 -2.59 9.64
CA ALA A 13 -9.65 -1.43 10.25
C ALA A 13 -9.48 -1.63 11.76
N GLN A 14 -10.53 -2.05 12.47
CA GLN A 14 -10.47 -2.35 13.91
C GLN A 14 -9.42 -3.43 14.23
N TYR A 15 -9.36 -4.47 13.40
CA TYR A 15 -8.33 -5.50 13.49
C TYR A 15 -6.91 -4.94 13.37
N LEU A 16 -6.65 -4.14 12.33
CA LEU A 16 -5.33 -3.56 12.10
C LEU A 16 -4.95 -2.58 13.21
N GLN A 17 -5.91 -1.78 13.68
CA GLN A 17 -5.72 -0.88 14.83
C GLN A 17 -5.36 -1.67 16.09
N ARG A 18 -6.08 -2.76 16.40
CA ARG A 18 -5.78 -3.61 17.55
C ARG A 18 -4.38 -4.20 17.48
N VAL A 19 -3.94 -4.68 16.31
CA VAL A 19 -2.57 -5.19 16.14
C VAL A 19 -1.53 -4.08 16.33
N LEU A 20 -1.83 -2.87 15.90
CA LEU A 20 -0.94 -1.72 16.08
C LEU A 20 -0.81 -1.36 17.55
N GLU A 21 -1.94 -1.23 18.26
CA GLU A 21 -1.94 -0.77 19.65
C GLU A 21 -1.47 -1.84 20.64
N THR A 22 -1.93 -3.08 20.48
CA THR A 22 -1.75 -4.13 21.50
C THR A 22 -0.96 -5.35 20.99
N GLY A 23 -0.59 -5.38 19.71
CA GLY A 23 0.16 -6.51 19.15
C GLY A 23 1.60 -6.54 19.66
N SER A 24 2.12 -7.75 19.87
CA SER A 24 3.53 -7.93 20.21
C SER A 24 4.45 -7.46 19.08
N VAL A 25 5.73 -7.21 19.40
CA VAL A 25 6.76 -6.89 18.40
C VAL A 25 6.80 -7.95 17.28
N ARG A 26 6.67 -9.24 17.62
CA ARG A 26 6.67 -10.33 16.64
C ARG A 26 5.43 -10.30 15.74
N ALA A 27 4.25 -9.95 16.29
CA ALA A 27 3.03 -9.79 15.51
C ALA A 27 3.14 -8.62 14.51
N LYS A 28 3.70 -7.49 14.96
CA LYS A 28 3.95 -6.30 14.14
C LYS A 28 4.95 -6.59 13.00
N ILE A 29 6.07 -7.25 13.32
CA ILE A 29 7.06 -7.71 12.31
C ILE A 29 6.38 -8.61 11.27
N LEU A 30 5.61 -9.61 11.72
CA LEU A 30 4.92 -10.54 10.82
C LEU A 30 3.93 -9.78 9.91
N LYS A 31 3.22 -8.78 10.43
CA LYS A 31 2.33 -7.96 9.60
C LYS A 31 3.03 -7.05 8.62
N CYS A 32 4.17 -6.49 8.99
CA CYS A 32 4.99 -5.73 8.06
C CYS A 32 5.50 -6.64 6.94
N ALA A 33 6.03 -7.82 7.26
CA ALA A 33 6.51 -8.79 6.27
C ALA A 33 5.40 -9.25 5.31
N ASP A 34 4.23 -9.64 5.84
CA ASP A 34 3.05 -9.98 5.05
C ASP A 34 2.67 -8.82 4.11
N ARG A 35 2.72 -7.57 4.59
CA ARG A 35 2.37 -6.41 3.78
C ARG A 35 3.37 -6.15 2.66
N ILE A 36 4.68 -6.27 2.93
CA ILE A 36 5.75 -6.11 1.93
C ILE A 36 5.59 -7.15 0.82
N SER A 37 5.36 -8.42 1.18
CA SER A 37 5.10 -9.50 0.22
C SER A 37 3.90 -9.14 -0.67
N ASN A 38 2.76 -8.79 -0.04
CA ASN A 38 1.55 -8.46 -0.79
C ASN A 38 1.71 -7.23 -1.69
N LEU A 39 2.46 -6.21 -1.28
CA LEU A 39 2.73 -5.02 -2.09
C LEU A 39 3.67 -5.30 -3.27
N THR A 40 4.56 -6.29 -3.14
CA THR A 40 5.41 -6.77 -4.24
C THR A 40 4.57 -7.48 -5.30
N ASP A 41 3.59 -8.27 -4.87
CA ASP A 41 2.69 -9.02 -5.75
C ASP A 41 1.43 -8.25 -6.20
N LEU A 42 1.31 -6.98 -5.83
CA LEU A 42 0.13 -6.17 -6.14
C LEU A 42 0.11 -5.71 -7.59
N HIS A 43 -0.65 -6.41 -8.44
CA HIS A 43 -0.82 -6.10 -9.87
C HIS A 43 -2.16 -5.41 -10.14
N ARG A 44 -2.22 -4.53 -11.13
CA ARG A 44 -3.45 -3.79 -11.51
C ARG A 44 -4.43 -4.64 -12.33
N ASP A 45 -3.90 -5.64 -13.02
CA ASP A 45 -4.71 -6.52 -13.87
C ASP A 45 -5.61 -7.43 -13.01
N THR A 46 -5.26 -7.61 -11.74
CA THR A 46 -6.01 -8.44 -10.78
C THR A 46 -6.91 -7.61 -9.84
N HIS A 47 -6.71 -6.29 -9.75
CA HIS A 47 -7.45 -5.44 -8.81
C HIS A 47 -7.81 -4.06 -9.37
N PRO A 48 -9.07 -3.62 -9.21
CA PRO A 48 -9.47 -2.28 -9.64
C PRO A 48 -8.74 -1.20 -8.83
N ASN A 49 -8.47 -0.05 -9.47
CA ASN A 49 -7.68 1.05 -8.91
C ASN A 49 -8.14 1.49 -7.52
N HIS A 50 -9.45 1.60 -7.27
CA HIS A 50 -9.98 2.02 -5.97
C HIS A 50 -9.57 1.08 -4.84
N LYS A 51 -9.59 -0.26 -5.07
CA LYS A 51 -9.13 -1.23 -4.07
C LYS A 51 -7.64 -1.11 -3.78
N ILE A 52 -6.83 -0.81 -4.79
CA ILE A 52 -5.40 -0.58 -4.63
C ILE A 52 -5.17 0.68 -3.79
N THR A 53 -5.88 1.77 -4.10
CA THR A 53 -5.82 3.02 -3.32
C THR A 53 -6.19 2.78 -1.84
N ASP A 54 -7.30 2.08 -1.57
CA ASP A 54 -7.73 1.78 -0.20
C ASP A 54 -6.72 0.90 0.52
N TYR A 55 -6.10 -0.04 -0.18
CA TYR A 55 -5.07 -0.93 0.37
C TYR A 55 -3.79 -0.16 0.73
N LEU A 56 -3.37 0.78 -0.11
CA LEU A 56 -2.23 1.67 0.17
C LEU A 56 -2.54 2.60 1.35
N ALA A 57 -3.75 3.18 1.41
CA ALA A 57 -4.18 4.02 2.52
C ALA A 57 -4.17 3.26 3.85
N GLN A 58 -4.70 2.03 3.88
CA GLN A 58 -4.63 1.16 5.06
C GLN A 58 -3.19 0.81 5.46
N THR A 59 -2.30 0.68 4.48
CA THR A 59 -0.88 0.39 4.74
C THR A 59 -0.22 1.57 5.44
N GLU A 60 -0.41 2.78 4.94
CA GLU A 60 0.10 4.00 5.54
C GLU A 60 -0.48 4.25 6.93
N GLN A 61 -1.79 4.01 7.10
CA GLN A 61 -2.49 4.28 8.36
C GLN A 61 -2.11 3.31 9.48
N PHE A 62 -1.98 2.02 9.19
CA PHE A 62 -1.83 1.01 10.23
C PHE A 62 -0.49 0.28 10.22
N ILE A 63 0.04 -0.06 9.03
CA ILE A 63 1.23 -0.93 8.95
C ILE A 63 2.52 -0.11 9.05
N LEU A 64 2.56 1.08 8.44
CA LEU A 64 3.75 1.94 8.51
C LEU A 64 4.10 2.34 9.96
N PRO A 65 3.12 2.68 10.84
CA PRO A 65 3.38 2.87 12.27
C PRO A 65 3.92 1.61 12.95
N MET A 66 3.37 0.42 12.66
CA MET A 66 3.90 -0.84 13.20
C MET A 66 5.39 -1.02 12.84
N ALA A 67 5.76 -0.73 11.59
CA ALA A 67 7.15 -0.83 11.13
C ALA A 67 8.07 0.14 11.87
N ARG A 68 7.62 1.37 12.14
CA ARG A 68 8.38 2.37 12.90
C ARG A 68 8.70 1.90 14.32
N GLU A 69 7.81 1.13 14.93
CA GLU A 69 8.01 0.60 16.27
C GLU A 69 8.96 -0.60 16.33
N VAL A 70 9.13 -1.35 15.23
CA VAL A 70 9.83 -2.64 15.28
C VAL A 70 11.08 -2.76 14.40
N ASN A 71 11.15 -2.07 13.26
CA ASN A 71 12.27 -2.22 12.33
C ASN A 71 12.35 -1.08 11.30
N ALA A 72 13.39 -0.26 11.39
CA ALA A 72 13.63 0.87 10.46
C ALA A 72 13.78 0.44 8.99
N ASN A 73 14.38 -0.72 8.70
CA ASN A 73 14.51 -1.20 7.33
C ASN A 73 13.15 -1.54 6.71
N MET A 74 12.20 -2.04 7.52
CA MET A 74 10.83 -2.28 7.06
C MET A 74 10.09 -0.97 6.76
N VAL A 75 10.39 0.12 7.46
CA VAL A 75 9.83 1.45 7.16
C VAL A 75 10.29 1.93 5.79
N ILE A 76 11.58 1.79 5.49
CA ILE A 76 12.16 2.16 4.19
C ILE A 76 11.46 1.39 3.07
N GLU A 77 11.45 0.05 3.16
CA GLU A 77 10.86 -0.82 2.15
C GLU A 77 9.36 -0.52 1.92
N LEU A 78 8.57 -0.40 3.00
CA LEU A 78 7.14 -0.08 2.88
C LEU A 78 6.92 1.29 2.22
N THR A 79 7.72 2.30 2.58
CA THR A 79 7.60 3.65 2.03
C THR A 79 7.89 3.65 0.53
N ASP A 80 8.96 2.96 0.11
CA ASP A 80 9.36 2.85 -1.29
C ASP A 80 8.32 2.10 -2.13
N LEU A 81 7.81 0.98 -1.61
CA LEU A 81 6.74 0.21 -2.27
C LEU A 81 5.46 1.03 -2.41
N ILE A 82 5.04 1.73 -1.36
CA ILE A 82 3.86 2.62 -1.41
C ILE A 82 4.06 3.69 -2.50
N ALA A 83 5.22 4.37 -2.48
CA ALA A 83 5.52 5.43 -3.44
C ALA A 83 5.52 4.91 -4.88
N LYS A 84 6.13 3.74 -5.13
CA LYS A 84 6.14 3.08 -6.44
C LYS A 84 4.73 2.77 -6.93
N ARG A 85 3.87 2.22 -6.06
CA ARG A 85 2.48 1.89 -6.42
C ARG A 85 1.62 3.13 -6.65
N ARG A 86 1.79 4.20 -5.86
CA ARG A 86 1.12 5.49 -6.10
C ARG A 86 1.51 6.12 -7.43
N LYS A 87 2.79 6.06 -7.82
CA LYS A 87 3.26 6.53 -9.14
C LYS A 87 2.57 5.77 -10.28
N ILE A 88 2.45 4.45 -10.17
CA ILE A 88 1.71 3.64 -11.15
C ILE A 88 0.23 4.05 -11.16
N LEU A 89 -0.40 4.31 -10.01
CA LEU A 89 -1.79 4.81 -10.02
C LEU A 89 -1.94 6.16 -10.72
N ALA A 90 -1.00 7.10 -10.51
CA ALA A 90 -1.04 8.43 -11.12
C ALA A 90 -0.75 8.45 -12.63
N VAL A 91 0.31 7.75 -13.08
CA VAL A 91 0.73 7.72 -14.51
C VAL A 91 -0.38 7.17 -15.39
N TRP A 92 -1.14 6.20 -14.90
CA TRP A 92 -2.20 5.52 -15.64
C TRP A 92 -3.60 5.94 -15.19
N GLY A 93 -3.71 6.98 -14.35
CA GLY A 93 -4.95 7.66 -13.97
C GLY A 93 -5.20 8.92 -14.78
N LEU A 94 -4.26 9.32 -15.63
CA LEU A 94 -4.46 10.36 -16.62
C LEU A 94 -5.47 9.87 -17.67
N PRO A 95 -6.55 10.63 -17.94
CA PRO A 95 -7.44 10.33 -19.05
C PRO A 95 -6.62 10.18 -20.33
N TRP A 96 -6.94 9.21 -21.18
CA TRP A 96 -6.28 9.00 -22.47
C TRP A 96 -6.09 10.29 -23.29
N LEU A 97 -7.01 11.26 -23.13
CA LEU A 97 -6.95 12.61 -23.69
C LEU A 97 -5.70 13.43 -23.26
N TYR A 98 -5.20 13.27 -22.03
CA TYR A 98 -3.99 13.94 -21.55
C TYR A 98 -2.71 13.34 -22.14
N VAL A 99 -2.66 12.01 -22.26
CA VAL A 99 -1.54 11.32 -22.92
C VAL A 99 -1.51 11.70 -24.40
N LEU A 100 -2.67 11.75 -25.07
CA LEU A 100 -2.80 12.20 -26.46
C LEU A 100 -2.41 13.68 -26.64
N LYS A 101 -2.83 14.58 -25.74
CA LYS A 101 -2.36 15.98 -25.73
C LYS A 101 -0.85 16.06 -25.59
N MET A 102 -0.25 15.30 -24.66
CA MET A 102 1.20 15.32 -24.45
C MET A 102 1.98 14.76 -25.65
N TRP A 103 1.41 13.77 -26.35
CA TRP A 103 1.98 13.18 -27.57
C TRP A 103 1.84 14.10 -28.78
N LEU A 104 0.72 14.80 -28.92
CA LEU A 104 0.50 15.83 -29.96
C LEU A 104 1.37 17.08 -29.72
N SER A 105 1.53 17.52 -28.46
CA SER A 105 2.37 18.66 -28.10
C SER A 105 3.87 18.43 -28.31
N ARG A 106 4.32 17.19 -28.50
CA ARG A 106 5.71 16.86 -28.86
C ARG A 106 5.97 16.77 -30.38
N ARG A 107 4.94 16.86 -31.24
CA ARG A 107 5.09 16.87 -32.70
C ARG A 107 5.10 18.26 -33.33
N VAL A 108 4.89 19.33 -32.57
CA VAL A 108 4.99 20.72 -33.06
C VAL A 108 6.15 21.40 -32.34
N ARG A 109 7.35 20.89 -32.60
CA ARG A 109 8.60 21.62 -32.40
C ARG A 109 9.57 21.14 -33.50
N VAL A 110 9.25 21.53 -34.72
CA VAL A 110 10.17 21.66 -35.85
C VAL A 110 9.92 23.04 -36.41
#